data_AF-A0A133U9I6-F1
#
_entry.id   AF-A0A133U9I6-F1
#
_cell.length_a   1.000
_cell.length_b   1.000
_cell.length_c   1.000
_cell.angle_alpha   90.00
_cell.angle_beta   90.00
_cell.angle_gamma   90.00
#
_symmetry.space_group_name_H-M   'P 1'
#
loop_
_entity.id
_entity.type
_entity.pdbx_description
1 polymer ?
#
loop_
_entity_poly.entity_id
_entity_poly.type
_entity_poly.pdbx_seq_one_letter_code
_entity_poly.pdbx_strand_id
1 'polypeptide(L)'
;MLTVISGGTGTPKLLQGLTEVVSQKDISVVVNTGEDVEITGLRVSPDLDTVVYTLGGIIDDENWYGIEGDSFTTYEMLRTLGHYE
;
A
#
# COMPACT_ATOMS: atom_id res chain seq x y z
N MET A 1 6.59 -11.52 19.38
CA MET A 1 5.99 -10.27 18.87
C MET A 1 7.10 -9.30 18.51
N LEU A 2 7.21 -8.99 17.21
CA LEU A 2 8.18 -8.07 16.61
C LEU A 2 7.43 -6.85 16.09
N THR A 3 7.92 -5.64 16.40
CA THR A 3 7.30 -4.40 15.93
C THR A 3 8.17 -3.71 14.89
N VAL A 4 7.58 -3.34 13.76
CA VAL A 4 8.25 -2.67 12.64
C VAL A 4 7.61 -1.30 12.42
N ILE A 5 8.43 -0.27 12.19
CA ILE A 5 7.95 1.05 11.76
C ILE A 5 8.05 1.11 10.23
N SER A 6 6.94 1.41 9.56
CA SER A 6 6.82 1.34 8.10
C SER A 6 6.41 2.68 7.49
N GLY A 7 6.96 2.97 6.33
CA GLY A 7 6.61 4.10 5.47
C GLY A 7 7.35 3.99 4.13
N GLY A 8 6.74 4.51 3.06
CA GLY A 8 7.22 4.38 1.70
C GLY A 8 7.33 2.93 1.23
N THR A 9 8.17 2.70 0.22
CA THR A 9 8.29 1.41 -0.47
C THR A 9 9.37 0.48 0.10
N GLY A 10 10.25 1.00 0.97
CA GLY A 10 11.39 0.25 1.50
C GLY A 10 11.00 -0.78 2.56
N THR A 11 10.17 -0.40 3.52
CA THR A 11 9.75 -1.30 4.60
C THR A 11 8.82 -2.43 4.12
N PRO A 12 7.90 -2.23 3.17
CA PRO A 12 7.15 -3.33 2.55
C PRO A 12 8.06 -4.44 1.97
N LYS A 13 9.16 -4.09 1.31
CA LYS A 13 10.18 -5.06 0.84
C LYS A 13 10.78 -5.86 2.00
N LEU A 14 11.11 -5.17 3.10
CA LEU A 14 11.59 -5.82 4.31
C LEU A 14 10.52 -6.76 4.91
N LEU A 15 9.25 -6.36 4.90
CA LEU A 15 8.15 -7.17 5.42
C LEU A 15 7.98 -8.47 4.63
N GLN A 16 8.10 -8.45 3.29
CA GLN A 16 8.08 -9.69 2.49
C GLN A 16 9.13 -10.69 2.98
N GLY A 17 10.41 -10.28 3.03
CA GLY A 17 11.47 -11.16 3.51
C GLY A 17 11.33 -11.55 4.99
N LEU A 18 10.82 -10.65 5.82
CA LEU A 18 10.61 -10.92 7.25
C LEU A 18 9.56 -12.02 7.46
N THR A 19 8.53 -12.06 6.61
CA THR A 19 7.45 -13.06 6.72
C THR A 19 7.90 -14.48 6.35
N GLU A 20 9.06 -14.63 5.69
CA GLU A 20 9.69 -15.93 5.42
C GLU A 20 10.31 -16.56 6.66
N VAL A 21 10.67 -15.74 7.66
CA VAL A 21 11.40 -16.17 8.87
C VAL A 21 10.62 -15.92 10.17
N VAL A 22 9.62 -15.05 10.15
CA VAL A 22 8.73 -14.75 11.28
C VAL A 22 7.28 -14.90 10.82
N SER A 23 6.49 -15.67 11.56
CA SER A 23 5.05 -15.81 11.29
C SER A 23 4.35 -14.44 11.31
N GLN A 24 3.54 -14.14 10.28
CA GLN A 24 2.79 -12.88 10.15
C GLN A 24 2.03 -12.48 11.43
N LYS A 25 1.39 -13.44 12.12
CA LYS A 25 0.66 -13.21 13.39
C LYS A 25 1.52 -12.63 14.53
N ASP A 26 2.83 -12.78 14.43
CA ASP A 26 3.81 -12.33 15.43
C ASP A 26 4.45 -10.99 15.05
N ILE A 27 4.05 -10.39 13.92
CA ILE A 27 4.51 -9.09 13.43
C ILE A 27 3.43 -8.04 13.70
N SER A 28 3.83 -6.90 14.27
CA SER A 28 3.01 -5.71 14.39
C SER A 28 3.66 -4.58 13.61
N VAL A 29 2.92 -3.91 12.74
CA VAL A 29 3.44 -2.82 11.92
C VAL A 29 2.82 -1.51 12.37
N VAL A 30 3.66 -0.53 12.72
CA VAL A 30 3.26 0.85 12.96
C VAL A 30 3.55 1.63 11.68
N VAL A 31 2.49 2.06 11.00
CA VAL A 31 2.59 2.61 9.65
C VAL A 31 2.45 4.14 9.67
N ASN A 32 3.23 4.82 8.84
CA ASN A 32 3.12 6.25 8.59
C ASN A 32 1.72 6.60 8.04
N THR A 33 1.18 7.73 8.49
CA THR A 33 -0.08 8.32 8.00
C THR A 33 0.11 9.78 7.58
N GLY A 34 1.36 10.24 7.46
CA GLY A 34 1.68 11.61 7.07
C GLY A 34 1.32 11.93 5.61
N GLU A 35 1.10 10.89 4.80
CA GLU A 35 0.73 10.97 3.39
C GLU A 35 -0.76 10.65 3.15
N ASP A 36 -1.54 10.47 4.22
CA ASP A 36 -2.99 10.29 4.09
C ASP A 36 -3.65 11.51 3.45
N VAL A 37 -4.50 11.26 2.46
CA VAL A 37 -5.11 12.31 1.64
C VAL A 37 -6.57 11.98 1.32
N GLU A 38 -7.35 12.98 0.91
CA GLU A 38 -8.67 12.78 0.32
C GLU A 38 -8.58 13.00 -1.19
N ILE A 39 -8.97 12.00 -1.98
CA ILE A 39 -8.98 12.03 -3.45
C ILE A 39 -10.40 11.67 -3.90
N THR A 40 -11.04 12.53 -4.70
CA THR A 40 -12.42 12.30 -5.19
C THR A 40 -13.42 12.01 -4.06
N GLY A 41 -13.26 12.67 -2.90
CA GLY A 41 -14.11 12.47 -1.72
C GLY A 41 -13.90 11.14 -0.98
N LEU A 42 -12.86 10.39 -1.32
CA LEU A 42 -12.46 9.14 -0.65
C LEU A 42 -11.15 9.35 0.10
N ARG A 43 -11.04 8.74 1.28
CA ARG A 43 -9.79 8.72 2.06
C ARG A 43 -8.83 7.68 1.47
N VAL A 44 -7.60 8.09 1.20
CA VAL A 44 -6.51 7.23 0.72
C VAL A 44 -5.37 7.30 1.73
N SER A 45 -4.84 6.14 2.11
CA SER A 45 -3.74 6.00 3.06
C SER A 45 -2.60 5.18 2.42
N PRO A 46 -1.73 5.82 1.61
CA PRO A 46 -0.83 5.10 0.70
C PRO A 46 0.08 4.08 1.37
N ASP A 47 0.68 4.43 2.51
CA ASP A 47 1.60 3.55 3.23
C ASP A 47 0.88 2.40 3.94
N LEU A 48 -0.30 2.66 4.51
CA LEU A 48 -1.14 1.62 5.10
C LEU A 48 -1.58 0.62 4.04
N ASP A 49 -2.09 1.11 2.91
CA ASP A 49 -2.53 0.29 1.80
C ASP A 49 -1.38 -0.55 1.26
N THR A 50 -0.19 0.04 1.09
CA THR A 50 1.00 -0.68 0.64
C THR A 50 1.36 -1.83 1.60
N VAL A 51 1.36 -1.59 2.92
CA VAL A 51 1.61 -2.67 3.90
C VAL A 51 0.55 -3.76 3.83
N VAL A 52 -0.73 -3.39 3.71
CA VAL A 52 -1.84 -4.34 3.63
C VAL A 52 -1.75 -5.18 2.34
N TYR A 53 -1.52 -4.55 1.19
CA TYR A 53 -1.38 -5.23 -0.09
C TYR A 53 -0.15 -6.15 -0.11
N THR A 54 0.97 -5.70 0.45
CA THR A 54 2.18 -6.51 0.56
C THR A 54 1.97 -7.75 1.42
N LEU A 55 1.40 -7.60 2.63
CA LEU A 55 1.15 -8.75 3.51
C LEU A 55 0.00 -9.64 3.03
N GLY A 56 -0.93 -9.08 2.25
CA GLY A 56 -2.00 -9.79 1.57
C GLY A 56 -1.58 -10.52 0.30
N GLY A 57 -0.35 -10.32 -0.17
CA GLY A 57 0.18 -10.95 -1.37
C GLY A 57 -0.48 -10.47 -2.67
N ILE A 58 -0.92 -9.21 -2.70
CA ILE A 58 -1.60 -8.59 -3.85
C ILE A 58 -0.97 -7.25 -4.26
N ILE A 59 0.20 -6.90 -3.71
CA ILE A 59 0.93 -5.68 -4.08
C ILE A 59 1.45 -5.79 -5.50
N ASP A 60 1.44 -4.68 -6.25
CA ASP A 60 2.25 -4.57 -7.46
C ASP A 60 3.75 -4.51 -7.08
N ASP A 61 4.46 -5.63 -7.24
CA ASP A 61 5.89 -5.75 -6.93
C ASP A 61 6.83 -5.01 -7.91
N GLU A 62 6.31 -4.52 -9.05
CA GLU A 62 7.08 -3.67 -9.96
C GLU A 62 7.13 -2.23 -9.44
N ASN A 63 5.97 -1.69 -9.05
CA ASN A 63 5.82 -0.29 -8.65
C ASN A 63 5.93 -0.05 -7.14
N TRP A 64 5.65 -1.08 -6.32
CA TRP A 64 5.60 -1.04 -4.85
C TRP A 64 4.51 -0.15 -4.26
N TYR A 65 3.43 0.05 -5.00
CA TYR A 65 2.16 0.65 -4.57
C TYR A 65 1.04 0.15 -5.47
N GLY A 66 -0.20 0.17 -4.98
CA GLY A 66 -1.35 -0.36 -5.73
C GLY A 66 -1.44 -1.88 -5.76
N ILE A 67 -2.43 -2.40 -6.47
CA ILE A 67 -2.74 -3.84 -6.53
C ILE A 67 -2.20 -4.44 -7.82
N GLU A 68 -1.59 -5.63 -7.74
CA GLU A 68 -1.09 -6.35 -8.90
C GLU A 68 -2.23 -6.61 -9.91
N GLY A 69 -2.00 -6.21 -11.17
CA GLY A 69 -2.96 -6.40 -12.25
C GLY A 69 -4.20 -5.51 -12.20
N ASP A 70 -4.20 -4.44 -11.38
CA ASP A 70 -5.32 -3.50 -11.33
C ASP A 70 -5.51 -2.75 -12.65
N SER A 71 -6.74 -2.28 -12.86
CA SER A 71 -7.13 -1.47 -14.00
C SER A 71 -7.37 -0.02 -13.59
N PHE A 72 -7.21 0.91 -14.54
CA PHE A 72 -7.41 2.34 -14.30
C PHE A 72 -8.71 2.87 -14.94
N THR A 73 -9.72 2.03 -15.17
CA THR A 73 -10.93 2.41 -15.93
C THR A 73 -11.65 3.63 -15.34
N THR A 74 -11.85 3.67 -14.02
CA THR A 74 -12.49 4.82 -13.35
C THR A 74 -11.62 6.07 -13.45
N TYR A 75 -10.30 5.94 -13.22
CA TYR A 75 -9.35 7.04 -13.33
C TYR A 75 -9.36 7.64 -14.75
N GLU A 76 -9.31 6.82 -15.80
CA GLU A 76 -9.38 7.29 -17.18
C GLU A 76 -10.70 7.99 -17.50
N MET A 77 -11.83 7.48 -16.98
CA MET A 77 -13.12 8.16 -17.14
C MET A 77 -13.14 9.52 -16.45
N LEU A 78 -12.64 9.60 -15.21
CA LEU A 78 -12.54 10.86 -14.46
C LEU A 78 -11.69 11.90 -15.19
N ARG A 79 -10.58 11.48 -15.80
CA ARG A 79 -9.76 12.35 -16.66
C ARG A 79 -10.54 12.90 -17.85
N THR A 80 -11.38 12.09 -18.50
CA THR A 80 -12.20 12.57 -19.63
C THR A 80 -13.23 13.62 -19.20
N LEU A 81 -13.63 13.61 -17.93
CA LEU A 81 -14.53 14.59 -17.32
C LEU A 81 -13.81 15.82 -16.75
N GLY A 82 -12.47 15.86 -16.82
CA GLY A 82 -11.67 16.99 -16.35
C GLY A 82 -11.20 16.90 -14.89
N HIS A 83 -11.28 15.72 -14.26
CA HIS A 83 -10.71 15.47 -12.94
C HIS A 83 -9.31 14.84 -13.08
N TYR A 84 -8.30 15.46 -12.46
CA TYR A 84 -6.88 15.07 -12.58
C TYR A 84 -6.20 14.81 -11.23
N GLU A 85 -7.01 14.74 -10.18
CA GLU A 85 -6.61 14.45 -8.82
C GLU A 85 -6.10 13.01 -8.69
#